data_AF-A0A9P9E4E1-F1
#
_entry.id   AF-A0A9P9E4E1-F1
#
_cell.length_a   1.000
_cell.length_b   1.000
_cell.length_c   1.000
_cell.angle_alpha   90.00
_cell.angle_beta   90.00
_cell.angle_gamma   90.00
#
_symmetry.space_group_name_H-M   'P 1'
#
loop_
_entity.id
_entity.type
_entity.pdbx_description
1 polymer ?
#
loop_
_entity_poly.entity_id
_entity_poly.type
_entity_poly.pdbx_seq_one_letter_code
_entity_poly.pdbx_strand_id
1 'polypeptide(L)'
;MYINTLFNVSKSRYIPQMIESTGSGAALKTALPPLTYFQCPTTAAISSRSRPIPKFLPDVGGSREIMPHSSKVADPLPASWPSAPNQKLPTRVRCDQTTWRMRFMEQAHALQSKSTQLGKARLIITKLTSTIVGLRARVDDSATSADRITAIYHELSRRQRILIETLEISRLRIARLKKSDRAKDKVQQRNMVLKMLLNNARQQVKENDDSEAHTLKEALAAAMGRIRDLEDAGKELSDALTRQDEGSNASDDEDESTKSRDLGFNVAVAEVQFKEILEDDHFEELKTLWGDILRE
;
A
#
# COMPACT_ATOMS: atom_id res chain seq x y z
N MET A 1 43.84 -10.65 27.96
CA MET A 1 43.36 -9.90 29.15
C MET A 1 42.01 -9.28 28.77
N TYR A 2 40.89 -9.95 29.07
CA TYR A 2 39.99 -9.70 30.23
C TYR A 2 39.33 -8.31 30.12
N ILE A 3 38.00 -8.09 30.02
CA ILE A 3 36.79 -8.70 30.60
C ILE A 3 35.58 -8.26 29.74
N ASN A 4 34.74 -9.14 29.17
CA ASN A 4 33.45 -9.63 29.68
C ASN A 4 32.48 -8.58 30.28
N THR A 5 31.43 -8.20 29.55
CA THR A 5 30.15 -7.79 30.18
C THR A 5 28.95 -8.32 29.39
N LEU A 6 28.33 -9.30 30.03
CA LEU A 6 27.03 -9.90 29.75
C LEU A 6 25.92 -8.91 30.11
N PHE A 7 24.84 -8.85 29.31
CA PHE A 7 23.51 -8.55 29.84
C PHE A 7 22.46 -9.49 29.24
N ASN A 8 22.14 -10.51 30.05
CA ASN A 8 20.93 -11.31 30.03
C ASN A 8 19.76 -10.45 30.51
N VAL A 9 18.62 -10.41 29.80
CA VAL A 9 17.30 -10.30 30.45
C VAL A 9 16.22 -11.02 29.61
N SER A 10 15.70 -12.10 30.21
CA SER A 10 14.33 -12.63 30.18
C SER A 10 13.69 -13.15 28.89
N LYS A 11 13.78 -14.48 28.75
CA LYS A 11 12.75 -15.35 28.18
C LYS A 11 11.49 -15.28 29.07
N SER A 12 10.37 -14.80 28.53
CA SER A 12 9.04 -15.08 29.07
C SER A 12 8.43 -16.22 28.26
N ARG A 13 8.38 -17.42 28.87
CA ARG A 13 7.61 -18.56 28.36
C ARG A 13 6.22 -18.45 28.96
N TYR A 14 5.22 -18.18 28.13
CA TYR A 14 3.83 -18.37 28.50
C TYR A 14 3.39 -19.75 27.99
N ILE A 15 3.09 -20.64 28.93
CA ILE A 15 2.44 -21.93 28.70
C ILE A 15 0.98 -21.75 29.11
N PRO A 16 0.01 -21.95 28.22
CA PRO A 16 -1.35 -22.26 28.65
C PRO A 16 -1.55 -23.77 28.66
N GLN A 17 -1.96 -24.27 29.82
CA GLN A 17 -2.35 -25.63 30.11
C GLN A 17 -3.53 -26.09 29.23
N MET A 18 -3.46 -27.34 28.80
CA MET A 18 -4.59 -28.09 28.25
C MET A 18 -5.55 -28.41 29.41
N ILE A 19 -6.82 -28.03 29.25
CA ILE A 19 -7.92 -28.51 30.08
C ILE A 19 -8.69 -29.52 29.22
N GLU A 20 -8.62 -30.79 29.61
CA GLU A 20 -9.60 -31.79 29.24
C GLU A 20 -10.89 -31.53 30.03
N SER A 21 -12.03 -31.48 29.35
CA SER A 21 -13.33 -31.71 29.98
C SER A 21 -14.21 -32.48 29.01
N THR A 22 -14.46 -33.72 29.39
CA THR A 22 -15.46 -34.64 28.85
C THR A 22 -16.88 -34.11 29.06
N GLY A 23 -17.78 -34.40 28.10
CA GLY A 23 -19.18 -34.69 28.41
C GLY A 23 -20.26 -33.74 27.88
N SER A 24 -20.93 -34.20 26.82
CA SER A 24 -22.39 -34.23 26.63
C SER A 24 -23.23 -32.93 26.68
N GLY A 25 -23.83 -32.62 25.51
CA GLY A 25 -25.28 -32.44 25.45
C GLY A 25 -25.83 -31.01 25.41
N ALA A 26 -26.67 -30.79 24.39
CA ALA A 26 -27.72 -29.77 24.26
C ALA A 26 -27.36 -28.44 23.57
N ALA A 27 -28.16 -28.20 22.53
CA ALA A 27 -28.25 -27.02 21.69
C ALA A 27 -28.39 -25.71 22.45
N LEU A 28 -27.74 -24.64 21.97
CA LEU A 28 -28.22 -23.27 22.08
C LEU A 28 -27.42 -22.33 21.16
N LYS A 29 -28.16 -21.79 20.18
CA LYS A 29 -28.06 -20.45 19.58
C LYS A 29 -26.65 -19.84 19.47
N THR A 30 -26.10 -19.91 18.26
CA THR A 30 -24.97 -19.08 17.80
C THR A 30 -25.35 -17.60 17.84
N ALA A 31 -25.04 -16.93 18.94
CA ALA A 31 -24.94 -15.48 18.99
C ALA A 31 -23.58 -15.08 18.38
N LEU A 32 -23.65 -14.40 17.23
CA LEU A 32 -22.51 -13.72 16.61
C LEU A 32 -21.89 -12.72 17.60
N PRO A 33 -20.56 -12.71 17.80
CA PRO A 33 -19.92 -11.59 18.48
C PRO A 33 -20.00 -10.33 17.60
N PRO A 34 -20.15 -9.13 18.19
CA PRO A 34 -20.23 -7.89 17.43
C PRO A 34 -18.87 -7.60 16.78
N LEU A 35 -18.90 -7.39 15.46
CA LEU A 35 -17.83 -6.78 14.70
C LEU A 35 -17.42 -5.47 15.39
N THR A 36 -16.27 -5.46 16.04
CA THR A 36 -15.61 -4.21 16.40
C THR A 36 -15.16 -3.58 15.09
N TYR A 37 -15.92 -2.58 14.67
CA TYR A 37 -15.52 -1.64 13.63
C TYR A 37 -14.19 -1.04 14.05
N PHE A 38 -13.10 -1.52 13.44
CA PHE A 38 -11.88 -0.72 13.34
C PHE A 38 -12.27 0.53 12.56
N GLN A 39 -12.41 1.64 13.28
CA GLN A 39 -12.42 2.97 12.70
C GLN A 39 -11.16 3.12 11.86
N CYS A 40 -11.31 3.02 10.54
CA CYS A 40 -10.35 3.59 9.61
C CYS A 40 -10.16 5.06 10.01
N PRO A 41 -8.93 5.53 10.28
CA PRO A 41 -8.70 6.95 10.30
C PRO A 41 -9.04 7.46 8.90
N THR A 42 -10.10 8.24 8.83
CA THR A 42 -10.50 9.01 7.66
C THR A 42 -9.26 9.55 6.99
N THR A 43 -8.95 9.03 5.81
CA THR A 43 -7.99 9.64 4.89
C THR A 43 -8.54 11.03 4.64
N ALA A 44 -8.03 12.01 5.39
CA ALA A 44 -8.26 13.41 5.09
C ALA A 44 -7.81 13.54 3.64
N ALA A 45 -8.78 13.75 2.75
CA ALA A 45 -8.52 14.21 1.41
C ALA A 45 -7.64 15.44 1.59
N ILE A 46 -6.34 15.27 1.34
CA ILE A 46 -5.44 16.39 1.08
C ILE A 46 -5.97 16.90 -0.25
N SER A 47 -7.00 17.73 -0.12
CA SER A 47 -7.47 18.63 -1.14
C SER A 47 -6.21 19.24 -1.69
N SER A 48 -5.94 18.92 -2.95
CA SER A 48 -5.10 19.69 -3.84
C SER A 48 -5.74 21.07 -4.02
N ARG A 49 -5.90 21.79 -2.91
CA ARG A 49 -5.76 23.23 -2.89
C ARG A 49 -4.34 23.44 -3.38
N SER A 50 -4.25 23.69 -4.68
CA SER A 50 -3.32 24.67 -5.22
C SER A 50 -3.22 25.79 -4.19
N ARG A 51 -2.24 25.66 -3.29
CA ARG A 51 -1.84 26.78 -2.47
C ARG A 51 -1.49 27.83 -3.52
N PRO A 52 -2.18 28.99 -3.55
CA PRO A 52 -1.71 30.05 -4.40
C PRO A 52 -0.27 30.25 -3.96
N ILE A 53 0.66 30.05 -4.89
CA ILE A 53 2.03 30.53 -4.76
C ILE A 53 1.85 31.91 -4.16
N PRO A 54 2.33 32.19 -2.93
CA PRO A 54 2.27 33.53 -2.43
C PRO A 54 3.05 34.31 -3.47
N LYS A 55 2.30 35.08 -4.29
CA LYS A 55 2.84 36.21 -4.98
C LYS A 55 3.30 37.11 -3.85
N PHE A 56 4.48 36.83 -3.31
CA PHE A 56 5.41 37.85 -2.89
C PHE A 56 5.75 38.61 -4.18
N LEU A 57 4.74 39.31 -4.70
CA LEU A 57 4.92 40.71 -4.99
C LEU A 57 5.75 41.22 -3.82
N PRO A 58 6.98 41.70 -4.04
CA PRO A 58 7.41 42.74 -3.12
C PRO A 58 6.25 43.71 -3.15
N ASP A 59 5.55 43.81 -2.02
CA ASP A 59 5.04 45.08 -1.59
C ASP A 59 6.29 45.98 -1.63
N VAL A 60 6.56 46.53 -2.81
CA VAL A 60 6.65 47.95 -3.01
C VAL A 60 5.30 48.43 -2.46
N GLY A 61 5.04 48.38 -1.15
CA GLY A 61 5.94 48.97 -0.17
C GLY A 61 6.35 50.29 -0.75
N GLY A 62 5.37 50.96 -1.39
CA GLY A 62 5.42 52.32 -1.83
C GLY A 62 5.98 52.97 -0.61
N SER A 63 7.25 53.34 -0.74
CA SER A 63 7.87 54.35 0.04
C SER A 63 6.75 55.34 0.25
N ARG A 64 6.11 55.26 1.43
CA ARG A 64 5.59 56.45 2.06
C ARG A 64 6.80 57.34 1.92
N GLU A 65 6.69 58.27 0.98
CA GLU A 65 7.39 59.50 1.03
C GLU A 65 7.15 59.96 2.46
N ILE A 66 8.02 59.54 3.36
CA ILE A 66 8.53 60.41 4.39
C ILE A 66 9.30 61.42 3.53
N MET A 67 8.52 62.28 2.86
CA MET A 67 8.85 63.66 2.74
C MET A 67 9.42 63.96 4.11
N PRO A 68 10.70 64.35 4.22
CA PRO A 68 11.03 65.10 5.40
C PRO A 68 10.00 66.22 5.38
N HIS A 69 9.08 66.21 6.34
CA HIS A 69 8.42 67.41 6.77
C HIS A 69 9.57 68.34 7.13
N SER A 70 10.06 69.05 6.11
CA SER A 70 10.75 70.31 6.24
C SER A 70 9.65 71.26 6.69
N SER A 71 9.18 71.04 7.92
CA SER A 71 8.80 72.08 8.83
C SER A 71 10.07 72.86 9.14
N LYS A 72 10.58 73.53 8.10
CA LYS A 72 11.06 74.89 8.26
C LYS A 72 9.77 75.64 8.08
N VAL A 73 9.08 75.97 9.18
CA VAL A 73 9.20 77.34 9.70
C VAL A 73 9.47 78.24 8.50
N ALA A 74 8.40 78.76 7.91
CA ALA A 74 8.51 79.99 7.17
C ALA A 74 9.25 80.94 8.12
N ASP A 75 10.56 81.07 7.94
CA ASP A 75 11.31 82.13 8.57
C ASP A 75 10.53 83.39 8.20
N PRO A 76 10.05 84.16 9.18
CA PRO A 76 9.39 85.41 8.86
C PRO A 76 10.38 86.17 7.97
N LEU A 77 9.90 86.60 6.80
CA LEU A 77 10.59 87.58 5.97
C LEU A 77 11.26 88.57 6.94
N PRO A 78 12.57 88.81 6.86
CA PRO A 78 13.20 89.78 7.74
C PRO A 78 12.54 91.13 7.46
N ALA A 79 11.54 91.44 8.29
CA ALA A 79 10.98 92.76 8.44
C ALA A 79 12.13 93.64 8.90
N SER A 80 12.25 94.78 8.24
CA SER A 80 13.33 95.75 8.37
C SER A 80 14.67 95.30 7.74
N TRP A 81 14.88 95.75 6.50
CA TRP A 81 16.21 96.19 6.13
C TRP A 81 16.54 97.36 7.07
N PRO A 82 17.61 97.32 7.87
CA PRO A 82 18.03 98.50 8.59
C PRO A 82 18.48 99.52 7.55
N SER A 83 17.62 100.51 7.31
CA SER A 83 17.97 101.76 6.64
C SER A 83 18.95 102.52 7.54
N ALA A 84 20.19 102.04 7.61
CA ALA A 84 21.31 102.76 8.19
C ALA A 84 22.08 103.45 7.04
N PRO A 85 22.47 104.73 7.23
CA PRO A 85 23.01 105.56 6.16
C PRO A 85 24.46 105.18 5.84
N ASN A 86 24.79 105.18 4.54
CA ASN A 86 26.12 105.40 3.98
C ASN A 86 27.29 104.55 4.52
N GLN A 87 27.13 103.23 4.64
CA GLN A 87 28.26 102.34 4.39
C GLN A 87 28.41 102.16 2.87
N LYS A 88 29.61 102.43 2.36
CA LYS A 88 29.96 102.45 0.93
C LYS A 88 29.42 101.18 0.25
N LEU A 89 28.39 101.28 -0.61
CA LEU A 89 27.85 100.20 -1.45
C LEU A 89 28.84 99.08 -1.87
N PRO A 90 30.09 99.39 -2.29
CA PRO A 90 31.09 98.35 -2.59
C PRO A 90 31.40 97.37 -1.45
N THR A 91 31.35 97.75 -0.17
CA THR A 91 31.64 96.82 0.94
C THR A 91 30.50 95.83 1.15
N ARG A 92 29.24 96.29 1.03
CA ARG A 92 28.05 95.43 1.14
C ARG A 92 28.01 94.37 0.04
N VAL A 93 28.23 94.77 -1.21
CA VAL A 93 28.26 93.84 -2.36
C VAL A 93 29.36 92.79 -2.19
N ARG A 94 30.53 93.17 -1.62
CA ARG A 94 31.59 92.21 -1.30
C ARG A 94 31.18 91.21 -0.22
N CYS A 95 30.55 91.66 0.87
CA CYS A 95 30.05 90.77 1.93
C CYS A 95 28.97 89.80 1.42
N ASP A 96 28.05 90.30 0.58
CA ASP A 96 27.02 89.46 -0.04
C ASP A 96 27.68 88.44 -0.98
N GLN A 97 28.64 88.85 -1.82
CA GLN A 97 29.38 87.95 -2.70
C GLN A 97 30.12 86.85 -1.91
N THR A 98 30.77 87.18 -0.80
CA THR A 98 31.44 86.18 0.06
C THR A 98 30.44 85.21 0.68
N THR A 99 29.26 85.70 1.08
CA THR A 99 28.19 84.86 1.64
C THR A 99 27.64 83.89 0.60
N TRP A 100 27.39 84.36 -0.62
CA TRP A 100 26.95 83.51 -1.73
C TRP A 100 28.00 82.45 -2.09
N ARG A 101 29.28 82.83 -2.13
CA ARG A 101 30.38 81.87 -2.37
C ARG A 101 30.45 80.81 -1.28
N MET A 102 30.34 81.19 -0.01
CA MET A 102 30.34 80.24 1.10
C MET A 102 29.17 79.25 1.00
N ARG A 103 27.95 79.76 0.80
CA ARG A 103 26.75 78.93 0.63
C ARG A 103 26.84 78.00 -0.58
N PHE A 104 27.39 78.49 -1.69
CA PHE A 104 27.62 77.67 -2.88
C PHE A 104 28.59 76.53 -2.58
N MET A 105 29.70 76.81 -1.91
CA MET A 105 30.68 75.78 -1.53
C MET A 105 30.09 74.75 -0.56
N GLU A 106 29.31 75.19 0.44
CA GLU A 106 28.60 74.29 1.36
C GLU A 106 27.62 73.37 0.63
N GLN A 107 26.81 73.92 -0.29
CA GLN A 107 25.89 73.14 -1.10
C GLN A 107 26.63 72.18 -2.04
N ALA A 108 27.73 72.62 -2.65
CA ALA A 108 28.56 71.77 -3.51
C ALA A 108 29.14 70.58 -2.72
N HIS A 109 29.67 70.82 -1.52
CA HIS A 109 30.16 69.76 -0.64
C HIS A 109 29.04 68.83 -0.18
N ALA A 110 27.87 69.35 0.17
CA ALA A 110 26.71 68.55 0.55
C ALA A 110 26.25 67.65 -0.60
N LEU A 111 26.16 68.18 -1.83
CA LEU A 111 25.81 67.43 -3.04
C LEU A 111 26.85 66.34 -3.34
N GLN A 112 28.14 66.66 -3.22
CA GLN A 112 29.20 65.67 -3.40
C GLN A 112 29.10 64.55 -2.36
N SER A 113 28.89 64.89 -1.08
CA SER A 113 28.69 63.90 -0.02
C SER A 113 27.49 62.99 -0.31
N LYS A 114 26.34 63.56 -0.71
CA LYS A 114 25.14 62.79 -1.09
C LYS A 114 25.38 61.91 -2.31
N SER A 115 26.08 62.41 -3.33
CA SER A 115 26.47 61.63 -4.50
C SER A 115 27.32 60.41 -4.11
N THR A 116 28.32 60.59 -3.23
CA THR A 116 29.12 59.46 -2.73
C THR A 116 28.32 58.46 -1.91
N GLN A 117 27.37 58.93 -1.09
CA GLN A 117 26.45 58.07 -0.33
C GLN A 117 25.55 57.25 -1.24
N LEU A 118 24.98 57.87 -2.29
CA LEU A 118 24.18 57.19 -3.30
C LEU A 118 24.99 56.15 -4.08
N GLY A 119 26.24 56.47 -4.43
CA GLY A 119 27.16 55.51 -5.04
C GLY A 119 27.40 54.28 -4.16
N LYS A 120 27.64 54.47 -2.86
CA LYS A 120 27.79 53.37 -1.89
C LYS A 120 26.50 52.56 -1.76
N ALA A 121 25.35 53.21 -1.65
CA ALA A 121 24.05 52.53 -1.57
C ALA A 121 23.79 51.69 -2.82
N ARG A 122 24.09 52.20 -4.01
CA ARG A 122 23.95 51.46 -5.28
C ARG A 122 24.80 50.18 -5.28
N LEU A 123 26.05 50.25 -4.80
CA LEU A 123 26.93 49.08 -4.69
C LEU A 123 26.40 48.04 -3.68
N ILE A 124 25.81 48.50 -2.57
CA ILE A 124 25.18 47.60 -1.59
C ILE A 124 23.96 46.92 -2.21
N ILE A 125 23.11 47.68 -2.91
CA ILE A 125 21.92 47.15 -3.59
C ILE A 125 22.33 46.08 -4.60
N THR A 126 23.30 46.33 -5.48
CA THR A 126 23.73 45.33 -6.47
C THR A 126 24.26 44.06 -5.81
N LYS A 127 25.04 44.21 -4.73
CA LYS A 127 25.51 43.06 -3.94
C LYS A 127 24.33 42.27 -3.36
N LEU A 128 23.39 42.94 -2.70
CA LEU A 128 22.21 42.29 -2.12
C LEU A 128 21.36 41.61 -3.20
N THR A 129 21.12 42.26 -4.34
CA THR A 129 20.39 41.65 -5.47
C THR A 129 21.08 40.38 -5.95
N SER A 130 22.42 40.39 -6.10
CA SER A 130 23.15 39.18 -6.48
C SER A 130 23.01 38.05 -5.46
N THR A 131 23.03 38.38 -4.15
CA THR A 131 22.84 37.38 -3.09
C THR A 131 21.42 36.82 -3.08
N ILE A 132 20.41 37.66 -3.33
CA ILE A 132 19.01 37.23 -3.42
C ILE A 132 18.83 36.26 -4.58
N VAL A 133 19.41 36.55 -5.75
CA VAL A 133 19.36 35.65 -6.92
C VAL A 133 20.03 34.32 -6.59
N GLY A 134 21.22 34.33 -5.98
CA GLY A 134 21.91 33.11 -5.58
C GLY A 134 21.14 32.28 -4.53
N LEU A 135 20.51 32.94 -3.56
CA LEU A 135 19.65 32.27 -2.58
C LEU A 135 18.41 31.65 -3.24
N ARG A 136 17.80 32.34 -4.21
CA ARG A 136 16.64 31.82 -4.93
C ARG A 136 17.00 30.56 -5.72
N ALA A 137 18.12 30.58 -6.45
CA ALA A 137 18.61 29.39 -7.16
C ALA A 137 18.81 28.20 -6.21
N ARG A 138 19.42 28.43 -5.04
CA ARG A 138 19.59 27.38 -4.02
C ARG A 138 18.27 26.83 -3.46
N VAL A 139 17.25 27.68 -3.31
CA VAL A 139 15.91 27.25 -2.88
C VAL A 139 15.27 26.39 -3.95
N ASP A 140 15.37 26.78 -5.22
CA ASP A 140 14.85 26.02 -6.34
C ASP A 140 15.56 24.64 -6.46
N ASP A 141 16.88 24.61 -6.31
CA ASP A 141 17.67 23.36 -6.27
C ASP A 141 17.23 22.46 -5.09
N SER A 142 17.04 23.05 -3.91
CA SER A 142 16.58 22.30 -2.74
C SER A 142 15.16 21.76 -2.92
N ALA A 143 14.27 22.51 -3.56
CA ALA A 143 12.90 22.07 -3.84
C ALA A 143 12.90 20.88 -4.80
N THR A 144 13.65 20.97 -5.91
CA THR A 144 13.77 19.85 -6.86
C THR A 144 14.40 18.60 -6.21
N SER A 145 15.37 18.78 -5.31
CA SER A 145 15.93 17.67 -4.54
C SER A 145 14.90 17.05 -3.60
N ALA A 146 14.08 17.86 -2.92
CA ALA A 146 13.03 17.39 -2.03
C ALA A 146 11.97 16.58 -2.80
N ASP A 147 11.56 17.04 -3.98
CA ASP A 147 10.62 16.33 -4.85
C ASP A 147 11.17 14.96 -5.28
N ARG A 148 12.45 14.89 -5.66
CA ARG A 148 13.12 13.63 -6.00
C ARG A 148 13.15 12.66 -4.83
N ILE A 149 13.53 13.13 -3.64
CA ILE A 149 13.56 12.29 -2.43
C ILE A 149 12.16 11.78 -2.10
N THR A 150 11.14 12.63 -2.22
CA THR A 150 9.74 12.27 -1.98
C THR A 150 9.26 11.21 -2.96
N ALA A 151 9.60 11.35 -4.25
CA ALA A 151 9.29 10.33 -5.26
C ALA A 151 9.96 8.97 -4.95
N ILE A 152 11.24 8.99 -4.56
CA ILE A 152 11.97 7.77 -4.16
C ILE A 152 11.30 7.11 -2.94
N TYR A 153 10.91 7.92 -1.95
CA TYR A 153 10.23 7.42 -0.75
C TYR A 153 8.89 6.75 -1.08
N HIS A 154 8.08 7.35 -1.96
CA HIS A 154 6.82 6.76 -2.40
C HIS A 154 7.03 5.43 -3.14
N GLU A 155 8.03 5.36 -4.02
CA GLU A 155 8.36 4.13 -4.74
C GLU A 155 8.86 3.04 -3.78
N LEU A 156 9.70 3.39 -2.80
CA LEU A 156 10.15 2.45 -1.77
C LEU A 156 8.97 1.93 -0.94
N SER A 157 8.07 2.82 -0.52
CA SER A 157 6.86 2.47 0.23
C SER A 157 5.95 1.53 -0.57
N ARG A 158 5.82 1.77 -1.88
CA ARG A 158 5.06 0.89 -2.79
C ARG A 158 5.70 -0.50 -2.85
N ARG A 159 7.02 -0.58 -3.05
CA ARG A 159 7.76 -1.85 -3.07
C ARG A 159 7.66 -2.61 -1.75
N GLN A 160 7.75 -1.90 -0.62
CA GLN A 160 7.60 -2.50 0.70
C GLN A 160 6.21 -3.13 0.86
N ARG A 161 5.14 -2.46 0.42
CA ARG A 161 3.79 -3.02 0.48
C ARG A 161 3.66 -4.31 -0.33
N ILE A 162 4.19 -4.30 -1.57
CA ILE A 162 4.21 -5.49 -2.43
C ILE A 162 5.01 -6.63 -1.77
N LEU A 163 6.15 -6.33 -1.16
CA LEU A 163 6.96 -7.32 -0.45
C LEU A 163 6.22 -7.92 0.75
N ILE A 164 5.47 -7.12 1.51
CA ILE A 164 4.66 -7.61 2.63
C ILE A 164 3.56 -8.56 2.12
N GLU A 165 2.85 -8.17 1.06
CA GLU A 165 1.78 -8.96 0.47
C GLU A 165 2.32 -10.30 -0.10
N THR A 166 3.40 -10.25 -0.88
CA THR A 166 4.04 -11.46 -1.43
C THR A 166 4.55 -12.39 -0.34
N LEU A 167 5.09 -11.84 0.74
CA LEU A 167 5.52 -12.60 1.91
C LEU A 167 4.34 -13.32 2.57
N GLU A 168 3.20 -12.63 2.75
CA GLU A 168 2.00 -13.23 3.32
C GLU A 168 1.43 -14.35 2.43
N ILE A 169 1.34 -14.13 1.11
CA ILE A 169 0.94 -15.16 0.14
C ILE A 169 1.88 -16.36 0.22
N SER A 170 3.19 -16.14 0.30
CA SER A 170 4.18 -17.23 0.41
C SER A 170 4.02 -18.03 1.70
N ARG A 171 3.73 -17.36 2.83
CA ARG A 171 3.47 -18.02 4.12
C ARG A 171 2.24 -18.92 4.03
N LEU A 172 1.15 -18.43 3.44
CA LEU A 172 -0.07 -19.21 3.23
C LEU A 172 0.20 -20.42 2.34
N ARG A 173 0.96 -20.24 1.24
CA ARG A 173 1.34 -21.34 0.35
C ARG A 173 2.17 -22.40 1.06
N ILE A 174 3.16 -21.99 1.86
CA ILE A 174 3.96 -22.91 2.67
C ILE A 174 3.08 -23.67 3.68
N ALA A 175 2.14 -23.00 4.33
CA ALA A 175 1.21 -23.65 5.26
C ALA A 175 0.33 -24.71 4.55
N ARG A 176 -0.16 -24.41 3.34
CA ARG A 176 -0.90 -25.36 2.49
C ARG A 176 -0.04 -26.55 2.08
N LEU A 177 1.21 -26.32 1.66
CA LEU A 177 2.15 -27.39 1.31
C LEU A 177 2.44 -28.30 2.50
N LYS A 178 2.73 -27.72 3.68
CA LYS A 178 2.91 -28.51 4.92
C LYS A 178 1.68 -29.33 5.27
N LYS A 179 0.47 -28.81 5.03
CA LYS A 179 -0.79 -29.57 5.24
C LYS A 179 -0.92 -30.72 4.24
N SER A 180 -0.56 -30.49 2.97
CA SER A 180 -0.54 -31.52 1.93
C SER A 180 0.47 -32.63 2.23
N ASP A 181 1.68 -32.29 2.66
CA ASP A 181 2.70 -33.29 3.02
C ASP A 181 2.26 -34.16 4.20
N ARG A 182 1.68 -33.56 5.25
CA ARG A 182 1.06 -34.34 6.35
C ARG A 182 -0.06 -35.25 5.87
N ALA A 183 -0.80 -34.87 4.84
CA ALA A 183 -1.83 -35.73 4.25
C ALA A 183 -1.22 -36.90 3.47
N LYS A 184 -0.12 -36.67 2.74
CA LYS A 184 0.64 -37.74 2.07
C LYS A 184 1.17 -38.77 3.08
N ASP A 185 1.72 -38.32 4.21
CA ASP A 185 2.19 -39.22 5.27
C ASP A 185 1.05 -40.10 5.80
N LYS A 186 -0.15 -39.52 6.01
CA LYS A 186 -1.34 -40.27 6.44
C LYS A 186 -1.78 -41.28 5.39
N VAL A 187 -1.72 -40.94 4.10
CA VAL A 187 -2.05 -41.86 3.00
C VAL A 187 -1.04 -43.01 2.98
N GLN A 188 0.25 -42.74 3.14
CA GLN A 188 1.28 -43.76 3.23
C GLN A 188 1.07 -44.70 4.42
N GLN A 189 0.73 -44.16 5.59
CA GLN A 189 0.40 -44.96 6.78
C GLN A 189 -0.82 -45.86 6.54
N ARG A 190 -1.91 -45.32 6.00
CA ARG A 190 -3.10 -46.11 5.65
C ARG A 190 -2.78 -47.20 4.63
N ASN A 191 -2.00 -46.88 3.60
CA ASN A 191 -1.59 -47.85 2.59
C ASN A 191 -0.73 -48.97 3.20
N MET A 192 0.19 -48.64 4.12
CA MET A 192 0.97 -49.63 4.87
C MET A 192 0.07 -50.54 5.71
N VAL A 193 -0.90 -49.97 6.43
CA VAL A 193 -1.87 -50.73 7.25
C VAL A 193 -2.73 -51.65 6.37
N LEU A 194 -3.25 -51.14 5.25
CA LEU A 194 -4.03 -51.95 4.31
C LEU A 194 -3.20 -53.09 3.71
N LYS A 195 -1.93 -52.84 3.36
CA LYS A 195 -1.01 -53.89 2.89
C LYS A 195 -0.77 -54.97 3.95
N MET A 196 -0.64 -54.58 5.23
CA MET A 196 -0.51 -55.54 6.33
C MET A 196 -1.79 -56.37 6.52
N LEU A 197 -2.96 -55.71 6.55
CA LEU A 197 -4.26 -56.38 6.63
C LEU A 197 -4.47 -57.37 5.48
N LEU A 198 -4.14 -56.97 4.25
CA LEU A 198 -4.29 -57.81 3.06
C LEU A 198 -3.34 -59.02 3.09
N ASN A 199 -2.12 -58.84 3.62
CA ASN A 199 -1.20 -59.95 3.84
C ASN A 199 -1.72 -60.94 4.90
N ASN A 200 -2.28 -60.44 6.01
CA ASN A 200 -2.87 -61.27 7.06
C ASN A 200 -4.10 -62.04 6.54
N ALA A 201 -4.98 -61.36 5.80
CA ALA A 201 -6.14 -61.99 5.16
C ALA A 201 -5.70 -63.06 4.13
N ARG A 202 -4.65 -62.81 3.34
CA ARG A 202 -4.07 -63.82 2.44
C ARG A 202 -3.48 -65.03 3.16
N GLN A 203 -2.96 -64.86 4.38
CA GLN A 203 -2.49 -65.97 5.21
C GLN A 203 -3.67 -66.77 5.76
N GLN A 204 -4.73 -66.11 6.25
CA GLN A 204 -5.93 -66.78 6.76
C GLN A 204 -6.73 -67.51 5.67
N VAL A 205 -6.78 -66.97 4.44
CA VAL A 205 -7.41 -67.61 3.28
C VAL A 205 -6.65 -68.86 2.81
N LYS A 206 -5.39 -69.08 3.23
CA LYS A 206 -4.70 -70.36 3.00
C LYS A 206 -5.06 -71.43 4.02
N GLU A 207 -5.74 -71.08 5.11
CA GLU A 207 -6.10 -71.98 6.21
C GLU A 207 -7.58 -72.35 6.24
N ASN A 208 -8.47 -71.59 5.59
CA ASN A 208 -9.92 -71.87 5.52
C ASN A 208 -10.40 -72.16 4.09
N ASP A 209 -11.28 -73.15 4.01
CA ASP A 209 -11.82 -73.86 2.85
C ASP A 209 -12.22 -72.98 1.64
N ASP A 210 -11.91 -73.48 0.43
CA ASP A 210 -11.76 -72.72 -0.82
C ASP A 210 -13.04 -72.07 -1.40
N SER A 211 -14.22 -72.27 -0.79
CA SER A 211 -15.51 -71.80 -1.35
C SER A 211 -15.81 -70.34 -0.98
N GLU A 212 -15.64 -69.98 0.29
CA GLU A 212 -16.00 -68.66 0.83
C GLU A 212 -14.98 -67.59 0.42
N ALA A 213 -13.71 -67.97 0.33
CA ALA A 213 -12.66 -67.12 -0.19
C ALA A 213 -12.80 -66.83 -1.70
N HIS A 214 -13.45 -67.73 -2.45
CA HIS A 214 -13.69 -67.52 -3.88
C HIS A 214 -14.83 -66.54 -4.13
N THR A 215 -15.95 -66.67 -3.42
CA THR A 215 -17.09 -65.74 -3.50
C THR A 215 -16.69 -64.34 -3.01
N LEU A 216 -15.86 -64.23 -1.97
CA LEU A 216 -15.38 -62.94 -1.48
C LEU A 216 -14.38 -62.27 -2.44
N LYS A 217 -13.56 -63.06 -3.16
CA LYS A 217 -12.69 -62.54 -4.24
C LYS A 217 -13.49 -62.09 -5.46
N GLU A 218 -14.54 -62.81 -5.81
CA GLU A 218 -15.44 -62.45 -6.91
C GLU A 218 -16.24 -61.18 -6.59
N ALA A 219 -16.78 -61.07 -5.37
CA ALA A 219 -17.42 -59.86 -4.86
C ALA A 219 -16.45 -58.66 -4.84
N LEU A 220 -15.20 -58.87 -4.43
CA LEU A 220 -14.17 -57.83 -4.44
C LEU A 220 -13.79 -57.42 -5.87
N ALA A 221 -13.71 -58.37 -6.81
CA ALA A 221 -13.49 -58.07 -8.22
C ALA A 221 -14.65 -57.26 -8.84
N ALA A 222 -15.90 -57.62 -8.52
CA ALA A 222 -17.09 -56.88 -8.94
C ALA A 222 -17.10 -55.46 -8.34
N ALA A 223 -16.77 -55.32 -7.05
CA ALA A 223 -16.66 -54.02 -6.39
C ALA A 223 -15.54 -53.15 -6.99
N MET A 224 -14.38 -53.72 -7.34
CA MET A 224 -13.29 -52.99 -8.01
C MET A 224 -13.68 -52.56 -9.43
N GLY A 225 -14.41 -53.39 -10.17
CA GLY A 225 -14.97 -53.02 -11.48
C GLY A 225 -15.88 -51.79 -11.34
N ARG A 226 -16.79 -51.82 -10.37
CA ARG A 226 -17.72 -50.71 -10.14
C ARG A 226 -17.05 -49.42 -9.66
N ILE A 227 -16.02 -49.53 -8.81
CA ILE A 227 -15.23 -48.36 -8.40
C ILE A 227 -14.57 -47.71 -9.62
N ARG A 228 -14.03 -48.52 -10.54
CA ARG A 228 -13.47 -48.00 -11.79
C ARG A 228 -14.53 -47.31 -12.64
N ASP A 229 -15.72 -47.89 -12.80
CA ASP A 229 -16.81 -47.28 -13.58
C ASP A 229 -17.24 -45.92 -12.98
N LEU A 230 -17.30 -45.82 -11.64
CA LEU A 230 -17.58 -44.57 -10.92
C LEU A 230 -16.45 -43.54 -11.05
N GLU A 231 -15.19 -43.99 -11.02
CA GLU A 231 -14.02 -43.13 -11.23
C GLU A 231 -13.98 -42.58 -12.67
N ASP A 232 -14.30 -43.42 -13.67
CA ASP A 232 -14.32 -43.04 -15.08
C ASP A 232 -15.49 -42.06 -15.37
N ALA A 233 -16.70 -42.36 -14.88
CA ALA A 233 -17.86 -41.47 -15.01
C ALA A 233 -17.69 -40.15 -14.24
N GLY A 234 -17.10 -40.20 -13.03
CA GLY A 234 -16.80 -39.01 -12.24
C GLY A 234 -15.72 -38.13 -12.89
N LYS A 235 -14.74 -38.75 -13.56
CA LYS A 235 -13.73 -38.04 -14.34
C LYS A 235 -14.36 -37.35 -15.55
N GLU A 236 -15.25 -38.03 -16.29
CA GLU A 236 -15.97 -37.46 -17.43
C GLU A 236 -16.83 -36.25 -17.01
N LEU A 237 -17.54 -36.34 -15.89
CA LEU A 237 -18.28 -35.22 -15.32
C LEU A 237 -17.36 -34.06 -14.90
N SER A 238 -16.21 -34.35 -14.29
CA SER A 238 -15.24 -33.33 -13.90
C SER A 238 -14.58 -32.63 -15.09
N ASP A 239 -14.30 -33.38 -16.17
CA ASP A 239 -13.75 -32.86 -17.42
C ASP A 239 -14.81 -31.98 -18.13
N ALA A 240 -16.09 -32.38 -18.09
CA ALA A 240 -17.19 -31.59 -18.64
C ALA A 240 -17.39 -30.26 -17.87
N LEU A 241 -17.33 -30.28 -16.54
CA LEU A 241 -17.39 -29.08 -15.69
C LEU A 241 -16.19 -28.15 -15.90
N THR A 242 -14.98 -28.71 -16.04
CA THR A 242 -13.77 -27.91 -16.29
C THR A 242 -13.84 -27.21 -17.65
N ARG A 243 -14.34 -27.88 -18.68
CA ARG A 243 -14.58 -27.29 -20.01
C ARG A 243 -15.66 -26.21 -19.98
N GLN A 244 -16.66 -26.32 -19.11
CA GLN A 244 -17.69 -25.29 -18.89
C GLN A 244 -17.10 -24.02 -18.26
N ASP A 245 -16.21 -24.16 -17.27
CA ASP A 245 -15.54 -23.04 -16.60
C ASP A 245 -14.50 -22.35 -17.53
N GLU A 246 -13.81 -23.12 -18.38
CA GLU A 246 -12.86 -22.59 -19.37
C GLU A 246 -13.55 -21.84 -20.53
N GLY A 247 -14.78 -22.24 -20.90
CA GLY A 247 -15.60 -21.56 -21.90
C GLY A 247 -16.26 -20.26 -21.41
N SER A 248 -16.30 -20.02 -20.10
CA SER A 248 -16.92 -18.83 -19.49
C SER A 248 -16.00 -17.60 -19.41
N ASN A 249 -14.71 -17.74 -19.74
CA ASN A 249 -13.71 -16.67 -19.64
C ASN A 249 -13.23 -16.10 -20.99
N ALA A 250 -13.83 -16.52 -22.10
CA ALA A 250 -13.61 -15.87 -23.40
C ALA A 250 -14.57 -14.68 -23.55
N SER A 251 -14.02 -13.48 -23.38
CA SER A 251 -14.62 -12.19 -23.71
C SER A 251 -15.29 -12.22 -25.09
N ASP A 252 -16.59 -11.91 -25.09
CA ASP A 252 -17.30 -11.01 -26.01
C ASP A 252 -16.61 -10.75 -27.36
N ASP A 253 -16.98 -11.53 -28.38
CA ASP A 253 -17.28 -11.04 -29.73
C ASP A 253 -17.87 -12.18 -30.59
N GLU A 254 -19.10 -11.95 -31.04
CA GLU A 254 -19.78 -12.48 -32.23
C GLU A 254 -20.05 -14.00 -32.38
N ASP A 255 -21.35 -14.33 -32.40
CA ASP A 255 -21.99 -15.49 -33.04
C ASP A 255 -21.56 -16.93 -32.63
N GLU A 256 -21.91 -17.36 -31.41
CA GLU A 256 -21.90 -18.78 -31.02
C GLU A 256 -23.08 -19.14 -30.08
N SER A 257 -24.32 -18.93 -30.55
CA SER A 257 -25.55 -19.39 -29.86
C SER A 257 -25.70 -20.92 -29.83
N THR A 258 -24.86 -21.64 -30.57
CA THR A 258 -24.89 -23.11 -30.71
C THR A 258 -23.93 -23.86 -29.77
N LYS A 259 -22.73 -23.35 -29.48
CA LYS A 259 -21.76 -24.04 -28.59
C LYS A 259 -22.13 -24.01 -27.10
N SER A 260 -22.80 -22.97 -26.61
CA SER A 260 -23.18 -22.87 -25.19
C SER A 260 -24.24 -23.89 -24.78
N ARG A 261 -25.18 -24.21 -25.68
CA ARG A 261 -26.17 -25.27 -25.50
C ARG A 261 -25.54 -26.66 -25.51
N ASP A 262 -24.53 -26.87 -26.36
CA ASP A 262 -23.86 -28.16 -26.49
C ASP A 262 -22.98 -28.49 -25.27
N LEU A 263 -22.33 -27.48 -24.67
CA LEU A 263 -21.58 -27.63 -23.42
C LEU A 263 -22.49 -27.92 -22.22
N GLY A 264 -23.60 -27.20 -22.10
CA GLY A 264 -24.60 -27.46 -21.04
C GLY A 264 -25.30 -28.82 -21.19
N PHE A 265 -25.52 -29.26 -22.44
CA PHE A 265 -26.05 -30.60 -22.74
C PHE A 265 -25.06 -31.71 -22.35
N ASN A 266 -23.77 -31.56 -22.67
CA ASN A 266 -22.74 -32.53 -22.31
C ASN A 266 -22.55 -32.68 -20.79
N VAL A 267 -22.65 -31.60 -20.01
CA VAL A 267 -22.61 -31.67 -18.54
C VAL A 267 -23.84 -32.40 -17.99
N ALA A 268 -25.03 -32.11 -18.52
CA ALA A 268 -26.27 -32.77 -18.10
C ALA A 268 -26.26 -34.28 -18.43
N VAL A 269 -25.72 -34.68 -19.58
CA VAL A 269 -25.59 -36.10 -19.96
C VAL A 269 -24.60 -36.83 -19.05
N ALA A 270 -23.45 -36.23 -18.76
CA ALA A 270 -22.47 -36.81 -17.84
C ALA A 270 -23.01 -36.90 -16.40
N GLU A 271 -23.82 -35.94 -15.96
CA GLU A 271 -24.49 -35.97 -14.65
C GLU A 271 -25.53 -37.09 -14.59
N VAL A 272 -26.32 -37.29 -15.64
CA VAL A 272 -27.32 -38.38 -15.71
C VAL A 272 -26.63 -39.74 -15.66
N GLN A 273 -25.58 -39.96 -16.44
CA GLN A 273 -24.82 -41.22 -16.40
C GLN A 273 -24.18 -41.46 -15.02
N PHE A 274 -23.61 -40.43 -14.41
CA PHE A 274 -23.03 -40.56 -13.07
C PHE A 274 -24.09 -40.91 -12.02
N LYS A 275 -25.30 -40.33 -12.13
CA LYS A 275 -26.43 -40.68 -11.25
C LYS A 275 -26.99 -42.06 -11.51
N GLU A 276 -27.11 -42.48 -12.76
CA GLU A 276 -27.57 -43.83 -13.13
C GLU A 276 -26.66 -44.91 -12.55
N ILE A 277 -25.35 -44.67 -12.51
CA ILE A 277 -24.37 -45.55 -11.87
C ILE A 277 -24.47 -45.52 -10.32
N LEU A 278 -24.90 -44.40 -9.73
CA LEU A 278 -25.10 -44.28 -8.28
C LEU A 278 -26.43 -44.88 -7.79
N GLU A 279 -27.47 -44.78 -8.61
CA GLU A 279 -28.85 -45.21 -8.32
C GLU A 279 -29.17 -46.58 -8.94
N ASP A 280 -28.13 -47.35 -9.29
CA ASP A 280 -28.26 -48.67 -9.88
C ASP A 280 -28.88 -49.65 -8.87
N ASP A 281 -30.16 -49.99 -9.08
CA ASP A 281 -30.93 -50.91 -8.24
C ASP A 281 -30.23 -52.27 -8.09
N HIS A 282 -29.51 -52.72 -9.13
CA HIS A 282 -28.73 -53.97 -9.08
C HIS A 282 -27.56 -53.88 -8.08
N PHE A 283 -26.96 -52.70 -7.92
CA PHE A 283 -25.88 -52.50 -6.97
C PHE A 283 -26.40 -52.42 -5.53
N GLU A 284 -27.57 -51.84 -5.28
CA GLU A 284 -28.19 -51.90 -3.96
C GLU A 284 -28.61 -53.32 -3.58
N GLU A 285 -29.05 -54.14 -4.54
CA GLU A 285 -29.27 -55.58 -4.34
C GLU A 285 -27.95 -56.34 -4.03
N LEU A 286 -26.86 -56.04 -4.74
CA LEU A 286 -25.55 -56.63 -4.45
C LEU A 286 -25.00 -56.19 -3.09
N LYS A 287 -25.20 -54.93 -2.72
CA LYS A 287 -24.75 -54.34 -1.44
C LYS A 287 -25.54 -54.90 -0.26
N THR A 288 -26.83 -55.16 -0.42
CA THR A 288 -27.65 -55.85 0.59
C THR A 288 -27.22 -57.31 0.72
N LEU A 289 -27.03 -58.03 -0.39
CA LEU A 289 -26.52 -59.40 -0.41
C LEU A 289 -25.13 -59.52 0.25
N TRP A 290 -24.20 -58.61 -0.06
CA TRP A 290 -22.88 -58.56 0.60
C TRP A 290 -22.97 -58.19 2.07
N GLY A 291 -23.90 -57.30 2.44
CA GLY A 291 -24.18 -56.93 3.82
C GLY A 291 -24.70 -58.10 4.65
N ASP A 292 -25.35 -59.07 4.02
CA ASP A 292 -25.83 -60.28 4.68
C ASP A 292 -24.71 -61.33 4.80
N ILE A 293 -23.87 -61.49 3.76
CA ILE A 293 -22.66 -62.35 3.81
C ILE A 293 -21.64 -61.86 4.86
N LEU A 294 -21.52 -60.55 5.08
CA LEU A 294 -20.62 -59.96 6.09
C LEU A 294 -21.18 -60.03 7.53
N ARG A 295 -22.44 -60.42 7.72
CA ARG A 295 -23.12 -60.49 9.03
C ARG A 295 -23.24 -61.91 9.61
N GLU A 296 -22.97 -62.95 8.82
CA GLU A 296 -22.65 -64.31 9.31
C GLU A 296 -21.21 -64.39 9.85
#